data_AF-A0A2M7X5Y2-F1
#
_entry.id   AF-A0A2M7X5Y2-F1
#
_cell.length_a   1.000
_cell.length_b   1.000
_cell.length_c   1.000
_cell.angle_alpha   90.00
_cell.angle_beta   90.00
_cell.angle_gamma   90.00
#
_symmetry.space_group_name_H-M   'P 1'
#
loop_
_entity.id
_entity.type
_entity.pdbx_description
1 polymer ?
#
loop_
_entity_poly.entity_id
_entity_poly.type
_entity_poly.pdbx_seq_one_letter_code
_entity_poly.pdbx_strand_id
1 'polypeptide(L)'
;MPAAAALADQAAFTQSKRALPASLRGSTPDGAVTLDASGRLRPSIELRRLFDYFLSAIGELDLAAIRTHLLDTVAATEPPALTAEVAALFDRYVDYQAELAQQAAGFGALPVDRLAGTMALRRRFFDAATVTAFFGAEEADAQATLRRLEIGHDPALTSAQREQRWRELEQSLPPELQAQARETTSAVLIEEQSRQFEQLGIAAAQRHRERSAAFGRAAADRLAVLDQQRADWDARRAEYQRVRAAILADAGLGPAERAAGIEQWLQQHFSASEQRRVRALEPFE
;
A
#
# COMPACT_ATOMS: atom_id res chain seq x y z
N MET A 1 47.89 -11.20 -32.09
CA MET A 1 46.92 -10.41 -31.29
C MET A 1 46.11 -11.26 -30.28
N PRO A 2 46.73 -12.13 -29.44
CA PRO A 2 45.96 -12.95 -28.50
C PRO A 2 45.59 -12.22 -27.19
N ALA A 3 46.36 -11.22 -26.77
CA ALA A 3 46.14 -10.50 -25.50
C ALA A 3 44.89 -9.61 -25.52
N ALA A 4 44.55 -9.01 -26.67
CA ALA A 4 43.37 -8.14 -26.81
C ALA A 4 42.05 -8.95 -26.78
N ALA A 5 42.05 -10.16 -27.32
CA ALA A 5 40.89 -11.06 -27.29
C ALA A 5 40.62 -11.56 -25.85
N ALA A 6 41.67 -11.91 -25.10
CA ALA A 6 41.54 -12.35 -23.71
C ALA A 6 41.02 -11.25 -22.77
N LEU A 7 41.39 -9.98 -23.01
CA LEU A 7 40.88 -8.82 -22.26
C LEU A 7 39.42 -8.51 -22.60
N ALA A 8 39.00 -8.69 -23.85
CA ALA A 8 37.62 -8.52 -24.27
C ALA A 8 36.70 -9.61 -23.70
N ASP A 9 37.18 -10.86 -23.65
CA ASP A 9 36.45 -11.98 -23.05
C ASP A 9 36.31 -11.83 -21.53
N GLN A 10 37.36 -11.35 -20.85
CA GLN A 10 37.27 -11.00 -19.42
C GLN A 10 36.33 -9.82 -19.18
N ALA A 11 36.34 -8.79 -20.03
CA ALA A 11 35.43 -7.65 -19.91
C ALA A 11 33.97 -8.06 -20.13
N ALA A 12 33.67 -8.89 -21.13
CA ALA A 12 32.33 -9.41 -21.42
C ALA A 12 31.83 -10.36 -20.32
N PHE A 13 32.71 -11.21 -19.78
CA PHE A 13 32.40 -12.07 -18.63
C PHE A 13 32.14 -11.26 -17.35
N THR A 14 32.91 -10.19 -17.12
CA THR A 14 32.73 -9.27 -15.99
C THR A 14 31.45 -8.42 -16.15
N GLN A 15 31.10 -8.05 -17.39
CA GLN A 15 29.89 -7.29 -17.70
C GLN A 15 28.63 -8.15 -17.55
N SER A 16 28.69 -9.44 -17.91
CA SER A 16 27.62 -10.42 -17.65
C SER A 16 27.40 -10.65 -16.15
N LYS A 17 28.48 -10.69 -15.35
CA LYS A 17 28.40 -10.70 -13.88
C LYS A 17 27.94 -9.39 -13.23
N ARG A 18 27.92 -8.27 -13.98
CA ARG A 18 27.41 -6.98 -13.49
C ARG A 18 25.97 -6.71 -13.91
N ALA A 19 25.42 -7.48 -14.84
CA ALA A 19 24.01 -7.38 -15.17
C ALA A 19 23.20 -7.84 -13.96
N LEU A 20 22.17 -7.07 -13.60
CA LEU A 20 21.20 -7.49 -12.58
C LEU A 20 20.58 -8.85 -12.97
N PRO A 21 20.28 -9.72 -11.99
CA PRO A 21 19.64 -11.01 -12.22
C PRO A 21 18.28 -10.84 -12.89
N ALA A 22 17.73 -11.93 -13.44
CA ALA A 22 16.55 -11.86 -14.29
C ALA A 22 15.33 -11.30 -13.55
N SER A 23 15.17 -11.64 -12.26
CA SER A 23 14.15 -11.10 -11.35
C SER A 23 14.24 -9.60 -11.10
N LEU A 24 15.43 -9.01 -11.24
CA LEU A 24 15.68 -7.58 -10.98
C LEU A 24 15.81 -6.76 -12.27
N ARG A 25 15.48 -7.34 -13.43
CA ARG A 25 15.51 -6.61 -14.70
C ARG A 25 14.35 -5.63 -14.78
N GLY A 26 14.66 -4.37 -15.05
CA GLY A 26 13.68 -3.30 -15.21
C GLY A 26 13.27 -2.63 -13.90
N SER A 27 13.79 -3.08 -12.76
CA SER A 27 13.69 -2.36 -11.48
C SER A 27 14.93 -1.50 -11.24
N THR A 28 14.74 -0.47 -10.41
CA THR A 28 15.83 0.22 -9.73
C THR A 28 16.00 -0.38 -8.34
N PRO A 29 17.21 -0.34 -7.74
CA PRO A 29 17.39 -0.70 -6.33
C PRO A 29 16.38 0.04 -5.44
N ASP A 30 15.64 -0.71 -4.63
CA ASP A 30 14.73 -0.15 -3.62
C ASP A 30 15.51 0.14 -2.35
N GLY A 31 15.32 1.31 -1.75
CA GLY A 31 16.09 1.76 -0.61
C GLY A 31 17.42 2.47 -0.95
N ALA A 32 18.10 2.94 0.08
CA ALA A 32 19.26 3.81 -0.04
C ALA A 32 20.17 3.74 1.19
N VAL A 33 21.44 4.08 0.99
CA VAL A 33 22.39 4.31 2.07
C VAL A 33 22.20 5.72 2.61
N THR A 34 22.12 5.86 3.93
CA THR A 34 21.97 7.16 4.59
C THR A 34 23.13 7.42 5.53
N LEU A 35 23.59 8.67 5.56
CA LEU A 35 24.69 9.10 6.43
C LEU A 35 24.18 9.90 7.63
N ASP A 36 24.91 9.84 8.74
CA ASP A 36 24.74 10.76 9.87
C ASP A 36 25.46 12.09 9.63
N ALA A 37 25.31 13.05 10.56
CA ALA A 37 25.96 14.36 10.46
C ALA A 37 27.50 14.30 10.47
N SER A 38 28.09 13.16 10.84
CA SER A 38 29.53 12.91 10.82
C SER A 38 30.00 12.18 9.55
N GLY A 39 29.09 11.88 8.62
CA GLY A 39 29.39 11.17 7.38
C GLY A 39 29.57 9.66 7.55
N ARG A 40 29.08 9.08 8.66
CA ARG A 40 29.11 7.63 8.90
C ARG A 40 27.79 6.97 8.53
N LEU A 41 27.79 5.66 8.35
CA LEU A 41 26.58 4.90 8.05
C LEU A 41 25.53 5.10 9.15
N ARG A 42 24.35 5.57 8.77
CA ARG A 42 23.18 5.63 9.65
C ARG A 42 22.23 4.50 9.27
N PRO A 43 21.92 3.57 10.20
CA PRO A 43 20.87 2.59 9.99
C PRO A 43 19.53 3.29 9.68
N SER A 44 18.84 2.80 8.65
CA SER A 44 17.54 3.31 8.21
C SER A 44 16.71 2.17 7.62
N ILE A 45 15.38 2.36 7.55
CA ILE A 45 14.50 1.43 6.86
C ILE A 45 14.86 1.31 5.38
N GLU A 46 15.33 2.39 4.76
CA GLU A 46 15.79 2.40 3.37
C GLU A 46 17.01 1.50 3.18
N LEU A 47 17.94 1.47 4.13
CA LEU A 47 19.09 0.55 4.05
C LEU A 47 18.66 -0.91 4.17
N ARG A 48 17.70 -1.23 5.05
CA ARG A 48 17.14 -2.58 5.14
C ARG A 48 16.43 -2.97 3.83
N ARG A 49 15.64 -2.07 3.23
CA ARG A 49 14.99 -2.30 1.93
C ARG A 49 16.00 -2.59 0.83
N LEU A 50 17.14 -1.88 0.84
CA LEU A 50 18.24 -2.15 -0.09
C LEU A 50 18.79 -3.56 0.09
N PHE A 51 18.94 -4.04 1.32
CA PHE A 51 19.35 -5.42 1.57
C PHE A 51 18.30 -6.41 1.08
N ASP A 52 17.03 -6.20 1.44
CA ASP A 52 15.92 -7.08 1.05
C ASP A 52 15.74 -7.13 -0.48
N TYR A 53 15.96 -6.02 -1.19
CA TYR A 53 15.95 -5.96 -2.66
C TYR A 53 17.00 -6.88 -3.28
N PHE A 54 18.25 -6.83 -2.82
CA PHE A 54 19.28 -7.71 -3.37
C PHE A 54 19.10 -9.17 -2.92
N LEU A 55 18.62 -9.39 -1.68
CA LEU A 55 18.32 -10.73 -1.17
C LEU A 55 17.11 -11.37 -1.87
N SER A 56 16.24 -10.60 -2.52
CA SER A 56 15.15 -11.18 -3.32
C SER A 56 15.64 -11.97 -4.54
N ALA A 57 16.92 -11.84 -4.91
CA ALA A 57 17.56 -12.63 -5.96
C ALA A 57 18.09 -14.00 -5.47
N ILE A 58 17.89 -14.35 -4.19
CA ILE A 58 18.22 -15.69 -3.67
C ILE A 58 17.48 -16.74 -4.50
N GLY A 59 18.22 -17.76 -4.95
CA GLY A 59 17.72 -18.82 -5.81
C GLY A 59 18.11 -18.65 -7.28
N GLU A 60 18.34 -17.41 -7.73
CA GLU A 60 19.03 -17.12 -9.00
C GLU A 60 20.53 -16.90 -8.79
N LEU A 61 20.90 -16.23 -7.70
CA LEU A 61 22.26 -15.94 -7.31
C LEU A 61 22.59 -16.57 -5.95
N ASP A 62 23.87 -16.92 -5.76
CA ASP A 62 24.39 -17.24 -4.45
C ASP A 62 24.61 -15.97 -3.61
N LEU A 63 24.77 -16.13 -2.30
CA LEU A 63 24.93 -15.01 -1.38
C LEU A 63 26.17 -14.15 -1.67
N ALA A 64 27.25 -14.76 -2.18
CA ALA A 64 28.48 -14.04 -2.50
C ALA A 64 28.29 -13.12 -3.71
N ALA A 65 27.57 -13.58 -4.74
CA ALA A 65 27.18 -12.78 -5.89
C ALA A 65 26.22 -11.65 -5.48
N ILE A 66 25.20 -11.96 -4.66
CA ILE A 66 24.26 -10.95 -4.12
C ILE A 66 25.01 -9.84 -3.37
N ARG A 67 25.92 -10.22 -2.47
CA ARG A 67 26.77 -9.30 -1.73
C ARG A 67 27.62 -8.44 -2.66
N THR A 68 28.18 -9.03 -3.73
CA THR A 68 28.96 -8.30 -4.72
C THR A 68 28.13 -7.25 -5.44
N HIS A 69 26.92 -7.59 -5.90
CA HIS A 69 26.03 -6.63 -6.57
C HIS A 69 25.60 -5.47 -5.67
N LEU A 70 25.29 -5.76 -4.40
CA LEU A 70 25.01 -4.71 -3.41
C LEU A 70 26.19 -3.76 -3.25
N LEU A 71 27.40 -4.28 -3.05
CA LEU A 71 28.58 -3.45 -2.79
C LEU A 71 29.05 -2.69 -4.03
N ASP A 72 28.94 -3.25 -5.23
CA ASP A 72 29.19 -2.55 -6.49
C ASP A 72 28.21 -1.37 -6.66
N THR A 73 26.93 -1.56 -6.28
CA THR A 73 25.91 -0.51 -6.33
C THR A 73 26.22 0.63 -5.36
N VAL A 74 26.62 0.30 -4.14
CA VAL A 74 27.02 1.30 -3.14
C VAL A 74 28.30 2.03 -3.57
N ALA A 75 29.33 1.29 -4.01
CA ALA A 75 30.61 1.86 -4.42
C ALA A 75 30.52 2.77 -5.66
N ALA A 76 29.45 2.66 -6.45
CA ALA A 76 29.20 3.55 -7.58
C ALA A 76 28.83 4.98 -7.15
N THR A 77 28.32 5.16 -5.93
CA THR A 77 27.81 6.45 -5.43
C THR A 77 28.45 6.92 -4.13
N GLU A 78 29.12 6.03 -3.40
CA GLU A 78 29.58 6.25 -2.03
C GLU A 78 31.08 5.99 -1.84
N PRO A 79 31.72 6.60 -0.82
CA PRO A 79 33.15 6.42 -0.56
C PRO A 79 33.48 5.00 -0.03
N PRO A 80 34.72 4.50 -0.24
CA PRO A 80 35.10 3.13 0.13
C PRO A 80 34.89 2.76 1.61
N ALA A 81 35.03 3.73 2.53
CA ALA A 81 34.79 3.51 3.95
C ALA A 81 33.33 3.10 4.22
N LEU A 82 32.39 3.71 3.50
CA LEU A 82 30.96 3.41 3.65
C LEU A 82 30.62 2.03 3.11
N THR A 83 31.24 1.61 2.00
CA THR A 83 31.08 0.26 1.45
C THR A 83 31.45 -0.81 2.47
N ALA A 84 32.51 -0.60 3.26
CA ALA A 84 32.92 -1.54 4.31
C ALA A 84 31.92 -1.60 5.48
N GLU A 85 31.39 -0.46 5.91
CA GLU A 85 30.35 -0.40 6.95
C GLU A 85 29.05 -1.08 6.48
N VAL A 86 28.63 -0.83 5.23
CA VAL A 86 27.46 -1.46 4.62
C VAL A 86 27.66 -2.97 4.52
N ALA A 87 28.84 -3.42 4.08
CA ALA A 87 29.17 -4.83 3.98
C ALA A 87 29.06 -5.54 5.34
N ALA A 88 29.62 -4.96 6.40
CA ALA A 88 29.56 -5.53 7.74
C ALA A 88 28.12 -5.60 8.28
N LEU A 89 27.29 -4.60 8.01
CA LEU A 89 25.89 -4.59 8.44
C LEU A 89 25.04 -5.57 7.62
N PHE A 90 25.31 -5.71 6.32
CA PHE A 90 24.66 -6.69 5.45
C PHE A 90 24.98 -8.12 5.90
N ASP A 91 26.25 -8.44 6.16
CA ASP A 91 26.66 -9.77 6.61
C ASP A 91 25.94 -10.15 7.92
N ARG A 92 25.89 -9.21 8.87
CA ARG A 92 25.12 -9.38 10.12
C ARG A 92 23.62 -9.54 9.90
N TYR A 93 23.06 -8.84 8.92
CA TYR A 93 21.65 -8.96 8.56
C TYR A 93 21.32 -10.33 7.97
N VAL A 94 22.20 -10.88 7.16
CA VAL A 94 22.06 -12.23 6.61
C VAL A 94 22.18 -13.29 7.71
N ASP A 95 23.15 -13.15 8.62
CA ASP A 95 23.29 -14.05 9.78
C ASP A 95 22.01 -14.03 10.64
N TYR A 96 21.44 -12.84 10.86
CA TYR A 96 20.16 -12.68 11.56
C TYR A 96 19.02 -13.42 10.83
N GLN A 97 18.89 -13.26 9.51
CA GLN A 97 17.83 -13.94 8.75
C GLN A 97 17.99 -15.47 8.80
N ALA A 98 19.23 -15.97 8.73
CA ALA A 98 19.52 -17.39 8.84
C ALA A 98 19.16 -17.93 10.24
N GLU A 99 19.55 -17.25 11.32
CA GLU A 99 19.20 -17.67 12.68
C GLU A 99 17.68 -17.58 12.93
N LEU A 100 17.02 -16.55 12.39
CA LEU A 100 15.56 -16.41 12.47
C LEU A 100 14.87 -17.58 11.78
N ALA A 101 15.28 -17.96 10.57
CA ALA A 101 14.70 -19.08 9.84
C ALA A 101 14.84 -20.42 10.60
N GLN A 102 15.96 -20.61 11.30
CA GLN A 102 16.21 -21.82 12.10
C GLN A 102 15.40 -21.85 13.40
N GLN A 103 15.25 -20.71 14.08
CA GLN A 103 14.64 -20.63 15.42
C GLN A 103 13.15 -20.29 15.42
N ALA A 104 12.59 -19.80 14.30
CA ALA A 104 11.21 -19.31 14.25
C ALA A 104 10.17 -20.33 14.73
N ALA A 105 10.36 -21.62 14.42
CA ALA A 105 9.47 -22.69 14.87
C ALA A 105 9.57 -22.97 16.38
N GLY A 106 10.70 -22.63 17.01
CA GLY A 106 10.98 -22.85 18.43
C GLY A 106 10.51 -21.72 19.36
N PHE A 107 10.10 -20.57 18.83
CA PHE A 107 9.65 -19.43 19.65
C PHE A 107 8.29 -19.62 20.33
N GLY A 108 7.56 -20.70 20.01
CA GLY A 108 6.23 -20.99 20.58
C GLY A 108 5.14 -21.01 19.52
N ALA A 109 3.99 -21.60 19.87
CA ALA A 109 2.87 -21.76 18.94
C ALA A 109 2.03 -20.48 18.81
N LEU A 110 1.98 -19.65 19.86
CA LEU A 110 1.14 -18.46 19.86
C LEU A 110 1.82 -17.30 19.12
N PRO A 111 1.05 -16.44 18.43
CA PRO A 111 1.59 -15.24 17.77
C PRO A 111 2.38 -14.32 18.70
N VAL A 112 1.95 -14.19 19.97
CA VAL A 112 2.64 -13.37 20.97
C VAL A 112 4.04 -13.89 21.29
N ASP A 113 4.19 -15.21 21.44
CA ASP A 113 5.48 -15.83 21.76
C ASP A 113 6.44 -15.71 20.56
N ARG A 114 5.94 -15.94 19.34
CA ARG A 114 6.72 -15.76 18.11
C ARG A 114 7.22 -14.33 17.92
N LEU A 115 6.37 -13.34 18.20
CA LEU A 115 6.76 -11.94 18.16
C LEU A 115 7.83 -11.63 19.21
N ALA A 116 7.63 -12.06 20.46
CA ALA A 116 8.60 -11.88 21.53
C ALA A 116 9.96 -12.52 21.22
N GLY A 117 9.96 -13.75 20.69
CA GLY A 117 11.17 -14.45 20.27
C GLY A 117 11.91 -13.73 19.14
N THR A 118 11.18 -13.27 18.12
CA THR A 118 11.74 -12.50 17.00
C THR A 118 12.36 -11.18 17.48
N MET A 119 11.65 -10.46 18.34
CA MET A 119 12.11 -9.23 18.96
C MET A 119 13.39 -9.44 19.79
N ALA A 120 13.43 -10.50 20.60
CA ALA A 120 14.60 -10.84 21.40
C ALA A 120 15.81 -11.19 20.50
N LEU A 121 15.57 -11.93 19.41
CA LEU A 121 16.62 -12.24 18.43
C LEU A 121 17.19 -10.97 17.78
N ARG A 122 16.34 -10.03 17.36
CA ARG A 122 16.78 -8.74 16.80
C ARG A 122 17.68 -7.98 17.76
N ARG A 123 17.34 -7.95 19.05
CA ARG A 123 18.10 -7.26 20.10
C ARG A 123 19.42 -7.96 20.46
N ARG A 124 19.59 -9.24 20.09
CA ARG A 124 20.87 -9.97 20.18
C ARG A 124 21.80 -9.62 19.02
N PHE A 125 21.25 -9.44 17.82
CA PHE A 125 22.03 -9.15 16.62
C PHE A 125 22.38 -7.66 16.48
N PHE A 126 21.47 -6.76 16.82
CA PHE A 126 21.59 -5.35 16.49
C PHE A 126 21.53 -4.46 17.72
N ASP A 127 22.19 -3.31 17.65
CA ASP A 127 22.04 -2.27 18.66
C ASP A 127 20.63 -1.63 18.60
N ALA A 128 20.28 -0.88 19.65
CA ALA A 128 18.95 -0.28 19.77
C ALA A 128 18.60 0.68 18.62
N ALA A 129 19.59 1.40 18.08
CA ALA A 129 19.39 2.33 16.97
C ALA A 129 19.03 1.58 15.68
N THR A 130 19.76 0.51 15.39
CA THR A 130 19.52 -0.35 14.23
C THR A 130 18.22 -1.11 14.38
N VAL A 131 17.89 -1.66 15.56
CA VAL A 131 16.60 -2.33 15.80
C VAL A 131 15.45 -1.37 15.51
N THR A 132 15.52 -0.14 16.03
CA THR A 132 14.49 0.88 15.81
C THR A 132 14.37 1.24 14.34
N ALA A 133 15.51 1.47 13.66
CA ALA A 133 15.52 1.87 12.26
C ALA A 133 15.04 0.79 11.29
N PHE A 134 15.44 -0.47 11.52
CA PHE A 134 15.13 -1.59 10.62
C PHE A 134 13.76 -2.19 10.90
N PHE A 135 13.39 -2.31 12.18
CA PHE A 135 12.25 -3.12 12.61
C PHE A 135 11.22 -2.35 13.42
N GLY A 136 11.48 -1.11 13.83
CA GLY A 136 10.61 -0.38 14.77
C GLY A 136 9.16 -0.25 14.31
N ALA A 137 8.93 0.12 13.05
CA ALA A 137 7.58 0.20 12.49
C ALA A 137 6.89 -1.18 12.40
N GLU A 138 7.64 -2.21 11.98
CA GLU A 138 7.13 -3.58 11.87
C GLU A 138 6.78 -4.17 13.23
N GLU A 139 7.63 -3.97 14.24
CA GLU A 139 7.37 -4.39 15.62
C GLU A 139 6.18 -3.64 16.23
N ALA A 140 6.07 -2.33 15.98
CA ALA A 140 4.94 -1.53 16.45
C ALA A 140 3.62 -2.02 15.84
N ASP A 141 3.58 -2.32 14.54
CA ASP A 141 2.39 -2.82 13.87
C ASP A 141 1.99 -4.23 14.36
N ALA A 142 2.97 -5.13 14.50
CA ALA A 142 2.73 -6.47 15.02
C ALA A 142 2.19 -6.44 16.47
N GLN A 143 2.77 -5.61 17.33
CA GLN A 143 2.28 -5.41 18.70
C GLN A 143 0.87 -4.81 18.71
N ALA A 144 0.61 -3.81 17.86
CA ALA A 144 -0.70 -3.19 17.75
C ALA A 144 -1.76 -4.20 17.31
N THR A 145 -1.42 -5.09 16.37
CA THR A 145 -2.30 -6.16 15.91
C THR A 145 -2.67 -7.11 17.05
N LEU A 146 -1.70 -7.54 17.87
CA LEU A 146 -1.99 -8.36 19.05
C LEU A 146 -2.86 -7.61 20.07
N ARG A 147 -2.57 -6.32 20.32
CA ARG A 147 -3.40 -5.49 21.21
C ARG A 147 -4.83 -5.34 20.71
N ARG A 148 -5.05 -5.18 19.40
CA ARG A 148 -6.40 -5.13 18.80
C ARG A 148 -7.16 -6.43 19.06
N LEU A 149 -6.49 -7.58 18.93
CA LEU A 149 -7.09 -8.89 19.23
C LEU A 149 -7.43 -9.02 20.72
N GLU A 150 -6.52 -8.62 21.62
CA GLU A 150 -6.74 -8.61 23.06
C GLU A 150 -7.96 -7.75 23.44
N ILE A 151 -8.01 -6.50 22.97
CA ILE A 151 -9.11 -5.57 23.21
C ILE A 151 -10.43 -6.14 22.64
N GLY A 152 -10.38 -6.72 21.44
CA GLY A 152 -11.54 -7.31 20.76
C GLY A 152 -12.14 -8.50 21.52
N HIS A 153 -11.29 -9.35 22.09
CA HIS A 153 -11.71 -10.59 22.75
C HIS A 153 -11.83 -10.48 24.27
N ASP A 154 -11.52 -9.35 24.89
CA ASP A 154 -11.64 -9.17 26.33
C ASP A 154 -13.13 -9.13 26.77
N PRO A 155 -13.62 -10.13 27.51
CA PRO A 155 -15.01 -10.18 27.98
C PRO A 155 -15.29 -9.20 29.12
N ALA A 156 -14.27 -8.65 29.77
CA ALA A 156 -14.43 -7.68 30.85
C ALA A 156 -14.72 -6.26 30.33
N LEU A 157 -14.51 -5.99 29.04
CA LEU A 157 -14.75 -4.68 28.45
C LEU A 157 -16.19 -4.51 27.97
N THR A 158 -16.84 -3.44 28.43
CA THR A 158 -18.06 -2.92 27.78
C THR A 158 -17.74 -2.36 26.40
N SER A 159 -18.76 -2.21 25.54
CA SER A 159 -18.56 -1.62 24.20
C SER A 159 -17.91 -0.23 24.24
N ALA A 160 -18.31 0.61 25.20
CA ALA A 160 -17.74 1.95 25.36
C ALA A 160 -16.27 1.92 25.82
N GLN A 161 -15.93 1.04 26.76
CA GLN A 161 -14.53 0.86 27.19
C GLN A 161 -13.67 0.30 26.07
N ARG A 162 -14.21 -0.61 25.28
CA ARG A 162 -13.52 -1.21 24.14
C ARG A 162 -13.18 -0.16 23.08
N GLU A 163 -14.17 0.66 22.70
CA GLU A 163 -14.00 1.79 21.79
C GLU A 163 -12.95 2.80 22.29
N GLN A 164 -12.97 3.11 23.60
CA GLN A 164 -11.95 3.98 24.20
C GLN A 164 -10.54 3.38 24.08
N ARG A 165 -10.38 2.07 24.36
CA ARG A 165 -9.09 1.38 24.25
C ARG A 165 -8.58 1.31 22.81
N TRP A 166 -9.46 1.14 21.81
CA TRP A 166 -9.05 1.21 20.40
C TRP A 166 -8.53 2.60 20.04
N ARG A 167 -9.23 3.66 20.44
CA ARG A 167 -8.77 5.04 20.19
C ARG A 167 -7.43 5.34 20.85
N GLU A 168 -7.23 4.91 22.10
CA GLU A 168 -5.94 5.04 22.80
C GLU A 168 -4.82 4.28 22.09
N LEU A 169 -5.10 3.06 21.63
CA LEU A 169 -4.13 2.27 20.86
C LEU A 169 -3.75 2.98 19.56
N GLU A 170 -4.72 3.44 18.77
CA GLU A 170 -4.45 4.15 17.51
C GLU A 170 -3.62 5.43 17.73
N GLN A 171 -3.91 6.21 18.77
CA GLN A 171 -3.16 7.41 19.11
C GLN A 171 -1.72 7.12 19.56
N SER A 172 -1.46 5.92 20.08
CA SER A 172 -0.13 5.49 20.52
C SER A 172 0.79 5.02 19.38
N LEU A 173 0.24 4.78 18.18
CA LEU A 173 1.03 4.26 17.07
C LEU A 173 1.98 5.31 16.47
N PRO A 174 3.10 4.90 15.85
CA PRO A 174 3.94 5.78 15.04
C PRO A 174 3.13 6.55 13.98
N PRO A 175 3.51 7.81 13.66
CA PRO A 175 2.77 8.66 12.71
C PRO A 175 2.51 8.00 11.35
N GLU A 176 3.45 7.19 10.87
CA GLU A 176 3.34 6.49 9.58
C GLU A 176 2.22 5.44 9.61
N LEU A 177 2.12 4.67 10.69
CA LEU A 177 1.05 3.68 10.87
C LEU A 177 -0.31 4.37 11.10
N GLN A 178 -0.33 5.50 11.81
CA GLN A 178 -1.54 6.31 11.93
C GLN A 178 -2.02 6.83 10.57
N ALA A 179 -1.10 7.29 9.72
CA ALA A 179 -1.44 7.76 8.37
C ALA A 179 -1.99 6.62 7.50
N GLN A 180 -1.34 5.46 7.51
CA GLN A 180 -1.79 4.28 6.76
C GLN A 180 -3.18 3.80 7.20
N ALA A 181 -3.45 3.78 8.51
CA ALA A 181 -4.78 3.46 9.05
C ALA A 181 -5.84 4.45 8.54
N ARG A 182 -5.55 5.76 8.60
CA ARG A 182 -6.46 6.80 8.08
C ARG A 182 -6.72 6.62 6.59
N GLU A 183 -5.70 6.34 5.79
CA GLU A 183 -5.86 6.10 4.35
C GLU A 183 -6.77 4.91 4.09
N THR A 184 -6.55 3.80 4.79
CA THR A 184 -7.29 2.54 4.59
C THR A 184 -8.78 2.70 4.96
N THR A 185 -9.08 3.44 6.03
CA THR A 185 -10.46 3.63 6.51
C THR A 185 -11.16 4.83 5.84
N SER A 186 -10.42 5.77 5.24
CA SER A 186 -10.99 7.02 4.71
C SER A 186 -12.11 6.80 3.70
N ALA A 187 -11.94 5.86 2.76
CA ALA A 187 -12.95 5.58 1.73
C ALA A 187 -14.27 5.06 2.34
N VAL A 188 -14.17 4.18 3.33
CA VAL A 188 -15.33 3.62 4.03
C VAL A 188 -16.05 4.71 4.83
N LEU A 189 -15.31 5.54 5.57
CA LEU A 189 -15.88 6.65 6.34
C LEU A 189 -16.56 7.69 5.46
N ILE A 190 -15.94 8.03 4.32
CA ILE A 190 -16.51 8.96 3.34
C ILE A 190 -17.82 8.42 2.77
N GLU A 191 -17.86 7.14 2.41
CA GLU A 191 -19.05 6.51 1.87
C GLU A 191 -20.18 6.44 2.91
N GLU A 192 -19.87 6.04 4.15
CA GLU A 192 -20.85 6.02 5.24
C GLU A 192 -21.39 7.41 5.55
N GLN A 193 -20.51 8.41 5.70
CA GLN A 193 -20.93 9.80 5.91
C GLN A 193 -21.78 10.31 4.74
N SER A 194 -21.46 9.95 3.50
CA SER A 194 -22.25 10.35 2.33
C SER A 194 -23.66 9.76 2.37
N ARG A 195 -23.81 8.48 2.72
CA ARG A 195 -25.14 7.86 2.92
C ARG A 195 -25.94 8.52 4.03
N GLN A 196 -25.29 8.84 5.15
CA GLN A 196 -25.95 9.56 6.25
C GLN A 196 -26.43 10.94 5.81
N PHE A 197 -25.60 11.69 5.06
CA PHE A 197 -25.97 12.99 4.52
C PHE A 197 -27.13 12.93 3.53
N GLU A 198 -27.23 11.87 2.75
CA GLU A 198 -28.36 11.61 1.86
C GLU A 198 -29.62 11.31 2.65
N GLN A 199 -29.56 10.38 3.62
CA GLN A 199 -30.71 10.01 4.46
C GLN A 199 -31.26 11.18 5.27
N LEU A 200 -30.38 12.04 5.79
CA LEU A 200 -30.76 13.19 6.62
C LEU A 200 -31.03 14.46 5.80
N GLY A 201 -30.86 14.43 4.47
CA GLY A 201 -31.08 15.59 3.62
C GLY A 201 -30.16 16.78 3.94
N ILE A 202 -28.92 16.51 4.36
CA ILE A 202 -27.97 17.56 4.77
C ILE A 202 -27.62 18.46 3.57
N ALA A 203 -27.76 19.77 3.73
CA ALA A 203 -27.48 20.74 2.68
C ALA A 203 -25.99 20.78 2.28
N ALA A 204 -25.70 21.03 1.00
CA ALA A 204 -24.35 20.97 0.44
C ALA A 204 -23.31 21.83 1.21
N ALA A 205 -23.69 23.04 1.63
CA ALA A 205 -22.81 23.91 2.41
C ALA A 205 -22.46 23.31 3.79
N GLN A 206 -23.40 22.59 4.41
CA GLN A 206 -23.15 21.89 5.67
C GLN A 206 -22.28 20.65 5.45
N ARG A 207 -22.58 19.83 4.41
CA ARG A 207 -21.73 18.70 4.02
C ARG A 207 -20.27 19.13 3.82
N HIS A 208 -20.05 20.24 3.11
CA HIS A 208 -18.72 20.78 2.85
C HIS A 208 -17.98 21.20 4.13
N ARG A 209 -18.66 21.90 5.05
CA ARG A 209 -18.08 22.27 6.35
C ARG A 209 -17.68 21.05 7.18
N GLU A 210 -18.56 20.07 7.30
CA GLU A 210 -18.31 18.86 8.09
C GLU A 210 -17.19 18.00 7.49
N ARG A 211 -17.19 17.81 6.17
CA ARG A 211 -16.09 17.14 5.44
C ARG A 211 -14.77 17.90 5.54
N SER A 212 -14.80 19.24 5.54
CA SER A 212 -13.58 20.05 5.69
C SER A 212 -12.95 19.86 7.06
N ALA A 213 -13.78 19.73 8.11
CA ALA A 213 -13.29 19.45 9.46
C ALA A 213 -12.72 18.04 9.60
N ALA A 214 -13.33 17.03 8.95
CA ALA A 214 -12.92 15.63 9.06
C ALA A 214 -11.73 15.25 8.14
N PHE A 215 -11.71 15.74 6.91
CA PHE A 215 -10.80 15.27 5.84
C PHE A 215 -9.98 16.39 5.20
N GLY A 216 -10.15 17.63 5.64
CA GLY A 216 -9.50 18.80 5.08
C GLY A 216 -10.23 19.38 3.86
N ARG A 217 -9.96 20.66 3.60
CA ARG A 217 -10.68 21.45 2.58
C ARG A 217 -10.57 20.87 1.17
N ALA A 218 -9.37 20.46 0.76
CA ALA A 218 -9.15 19.90 -0.58
C ALA A 218 -9.94 18.61 -0.82
N ALA A 219 -10.12 17.77 0.22
CA ALA A 219 -10.95 16.57 0.12
C ALA A 219 -12.44 16.95 0.04
N ALA A 220 -12.89 17.90 0.87
CA ALA A 220 -14.26 18.39 0.86
C ALA A 220 -14.67 18.99 -0.50
N ASP A 221 -13.76 19.73 -1.16
CA ASP A 221 -13.99 20.29 -2.49
C ASP A 221 -14.19 19.19 -3.55
N ARG A 222 -13.32 18.16 -3.55
CA ARG A 222 -13.47 17.00 -4.47
C ARG A 222 -14.77 16.23 -4.20
N LEU A 223 -15.14 16.05 -2.94
CA LEU A 223 -16.38 15.36 -2.57
C LEU A 223 -17.63 16.17 -2.95
N ALA A 224 -17.58 17.49 -2.90
CA ALA A 224 -18.68 18.33 -3.39
C ALA A 224 -18.88 18.21 -4.91
N VAL A 225 -17.80 18.13 -5.69
CA VAL A 225 -17.87 17.84 -7.13
C VAL A 225 -18.46 16.46 -7.39
N LEU A 226 -18.05 15.45 -6.61
CA LEU A 226 -18.62 14.10 -6.72
C LEU A 226 -20.12 14.07 -6.39
N ASP A 227 -20.56 14.78 -5.36
CA ASP A 227 -21.99 14.91 -5.02
C ASP A 227 -22.79 15.51 -6.19
N GLN A 228 -22.27 16.56 -6.85
CA GLN A 228 -22.90 17.16 -8.04
C GLN A 228 -22.99 16.17 -9.20
N GLN A 229 -21.90 15.47 -9.51
CA GLN A 229 -21.87 14.46 -10.57
C GLN A 229 -22.87 13.32 -10.32
N ARG A 230 -23.03 12.91 -9.05
CA ARG A 230 -24.04 11.91 -8.64
C ARG A 230 -25.45 12.43 -8.84
N ALA A 231 -25.74 13.64 -8.37
CA ALA A 231 -27.06 14.27 -8.55
C ALA A 231 -27.43 14.43 -10.04
N ASP A 232 -26.50 14.88 -10.88
CA ASP A 232 -26.71 15.02 -12.33
C ASP A 232 -26.93 13.66 -13.01
N TRP A 233 -26.20 12.63 -12.58
CA TRP A 233 -26.38 11.26 -13.05
C TRP A 233 -27.76 10.71 -12.67
N ASP A 234 -28.17 10.88 -11.42
CA ASP A 234 -29.45 10.40 -10.91
C ASP A 234 -30.63 11.13 -11.57
N ALA A 235 -30.51 12.44 -11.80
CA ALA A 235 -31.51 13.21 -12.54
C ALA A 235 -31.64 12.74 -14.00
N ARG A 236 -30.52 12.54 -14.72
CA ARG A 236 -30.53 12.01 -16.09
C ARG A 236 -31.13 10.60 -16.15
N ARG A 237 -30.88 9.78 -15.13
CA ARG A 237 -31.48 8.44 -15.01
C ARG A 237 -32.97 8.46 -14.74
N ALA A 238 -33.42 9.34 -13.85
CA ALA A 238 -34.85 9.49 -13.57
C ALA A 238 -35.60 9.92 -14.85
N GLU A 239 -35.00 10.82 -15.64
CA GLU A 239 -35.57 11.23 -16.92
C GLU A 239 -35.57 10.10 -17.94
N TYR A 240 -34.48 9.31 -18.03
CA TYR A 240 -34.45 8.11 -18.87
C TYR A 240 -35.60 7.15 -18.54
N GLN A 241 -35.83 6.87 -17.26
CA GLN A 241 -36.92 5.97 -16.84
C GLN A 241 -38.30 6.51 -17.21
N ARG A 242 -38.52 7.83 -17.08
CA ARG A 242 -39.76 8.49 -17.52
C ARG A 242 -39.97 8.36 -19.03
N VAL A 243 -38.96 8.65 -19.83
CA VAL A 243 -39.02 8.59 -21.30
C VAL A 243 -39.24 7.15 -21.76
N ARG A 244 -38.50 6.18 -21.19
CA ARG A 244 -38.65 4.75 -21.48
C ARG A 244 -40.09 4.30 -21.20
N ALA A 245 -40.64 4.63 -20.04
CA ALA A 245 -42.01 4.27 -19.68
C ALA A 245 -43.04 4.87 -20.66
N ALA A 246 -42.85 6.12 -21.09
CA ALA A 246 -43.73 6.77 -22.07
C ALA A 246 -43.69 6.08 -23.44
N ILE A 247 -42.49 5.75 -23.95
CA ILE A 247 -42.33 5.05 -25.24
C ILE A 247 -42.96 3.66 -25.19
N LEU A 248 -42.80 2.94 -24.08
CA LEU A 248 -43.38 1.59 -23.93
C LEU A 248 -44.91 1.61 -23.81
N ALA A 249 -45.48 2.67 -23.23
CA ALA A 249 -46.92 2.83 -23.09
C ALA A 249 -47.63 3.30 -24.38
N ASP A 250 -46.89 3.76 -25.38
CA ASP A 250 -47.47 4.22 -26.65
C ASP A 250 -47.96 3.04 -27.50
N ALA A 251 -49.28 2.87 -27.55
CA ALA A 251 -49.94 1.81 -28.33
C ALA A 251 -49.83 1.99 -29.86
N GLY A 252 -49.44 3.18 -30.33
CA GLY A 252 -49.20 3.46 -31.75
C GLY A 252 -47.85 2.97 -32.27
N LEU A 253 -46.91 2.63 -31.38
CA LEU A 253 -45.58 2.13 -31.75
C LEU A 253 -45.52 0.60 -31.69
N GLY A 254 -45.00 -0.01 -32.75
CA GLY A 254 -44.63 -1.43 -32.76
C GLY A 254 -43.39 -1.71 -31.87
N PRO A 255 -43.13 -2.97 -31.49
CA PRO A 255 -42.01 -3.33 -30.62
C PRO A 255 -40.63 -2.85 -31.13
N ALA A 256 -40.40 -2.91 -32.44
CA ALA A 256 -39.15 -2.44 -33.06
C ALA A 256 -39.00 -0.91 -33.01
N GLU A 257 -40.10 -0.17 -33.16
CA GLU A 257 -40.11 1.29 -33.10
C GLU A 257 -39.89 1.79 -31.68
N ARG A 258 -40.48 1.11 -30.68
CA ARG A 258 -40.21 1.38 -29.26
C ARG A 258 -38.74 1.17 -28.90
N ALA A 259 -38.16 0.04 -29.33
CA ALA A 259 -36.75 -0.26 -29.09
C ALA A 259 -35.84 0.77 -29.76
N ALA A 260 -36.12 1.16 -31.00
CA ALA A 260 -35.38 2.18 -31.72
C ALA A 260 -35.46 3.56 -31.04
N GLY A 261 -36.65 3.95 -30.55
CA GLY A 261 -36.83 5.21 -29.83
C GLY A 261 -36.06 5.30 -28.51
N ILE A 262 -36.05 4.22 -27.72
CA ILE A 262 -35.28 4.13 -26.48
C ILE A 262 -33.78 4.23 -26.78
N GLU A 263 -33.30 3.50 -27.80
CA GLU A 263 -31.90 3.49 -28.18
C GLU A 263 -31.42 4.86 -28.69
N GLN A 264 -32.23 5.52 -29.52
CA GLN A 264 -31.93 6.86 -30.01
C GLN A 264 -31.81 7.87 -28.87
N TRP A 265 -32.71 7.81 -27.90
CA TRP A 265 -32.66 8.70 -26.74
C TRP A 265 -31.40 8.43 -25.88
N LEU A 266 -31.06 7.16 -25.64
CA LEU A 266 -29.83 6.78 -24.94
C LEU A 266 -28.57 7.34 -25.63
N GLN A 267 -28.50 7.28 -26.96
CA GLN A 267 -27.37 7.79 -27.74
C GLN A 267 -27.23 9.31 -27.69
N GLN A 268 -28.33 10.05 -27.53
CA GLN A 268 -28.33 11.51 -27.45
C GLN A 268 -27.94 12.03 -26.06
N HIS A 269 -28.23 11.28 -25.00
CA HIS A 269 -28.12 11.77 -23.62
C HIS A 269 -27.01 11.11 -22.78
N PHE A 270 -26.42 10.00 -23.27
CA PHE A 270 -25.36 9.28 -22.58
C PHE A 270 -24.21 8.89 -23.52
N SER A 271 -22.99 8.97 -23.00
CA SER A 271 -21.79 8.44 -23.68
C SER A 271 -21.84 6.91 -23.79
N ALA A 272 -21.01 6.31 -24.66
CA ALA A 272 -20.99 4.86 -24.85
C ALA A 272 -20.69 4.06 -23.56
N SER A 273 -19.87 4.59 -22.65
CA SER A 273 -19.61 3.98 -21.34
C SER A 273 -20.79 4.12 -20.39
N GLU A 274 -21.44 5.28 -20.37
CA GLU A 274 -22.64 5.53 -19.59
C GLU A 274 -23.82 4.67 -20.06
N GLN A 275 -24.01 4.46 -21.37
CA GLN A 275 -25.05 3.59 -21.92
C GLN A 275 -24.92 2.16 -21.40
N ARG A 276 -23.71 1.59 -21.36
CA ARG A 276 -23.47 0.27 -20.76
C ARG A 276 -23.85 0.24 -19.28
N ARG A 277 -23.53 1.31 -18.54
CA ARG A 277 -23.91 1.45 -17.13
C ARG A 277 -25.42 1.63 -16.95
N VAL A 278 -26.12 2.34 -17.86
CA VAL A 278 -27.58 2.45 -17.90
C VAL A 278 -28.20 1.07 -17.98
N ARG A 279 -27.86 0.32 -19.02
CA ARG A 279 -28.37 -1.04 -19.28
C ARG A 279 -28.06 -2.03 -18.15
N ALA A 280 -26.86 -1.96 -17.57
CA ALA A 280 -26.48 -2.87 -16.47
C ALA A 280 -27.27 -2.63 -15.16
N LEU A 281 -27.89 -1.47 -14.99
CA LEU A 281 -28.71 -1.12 -13.82
C LEU A 281 -30.21 -1.24 -14.12
N GLU A 282 -30.59 -1.74 -15.30
CA GLU A 282 -31.97 -2.08 -15.59
C GLU A 282 -32.33 -3.41 -14.90
N PRO A 283 -33.53 -3.53 -14.31
CA PRO A 283 -34.04 -4.82 -13.88
C PRO A 283 -34.11 -5.76 -15.10
N PHE A 284 -33.69 -7.01 -14.94
CA PHE A 284 -34.00 -8.03 -15.93
C PHE A 284 -35.52 -8.21 -15.97
N GLU A 285 -36.15 -7.94 -17.13
CA GLU A 285 -37.55 -8.28 -17.41
C GLU A 285 -37.72 -9.77 -17.67
#